data_AF-A0A7C1BUS1-F1
#
_entry.id   AF-A0A7C1BUS1-F1
#
_cell.length_a   1.000
_cell.length_b   1.000
_cell.length_c   1.000
_cell.angle_alpha   90.00
_cell.angle_beta   90.00
_cell.angle_gamma   90.00
#
_symmetry.space_group_name_H-M   'P 1'
#
loop_
_entity.id
_entity.type
_entity.pdbx_description
1 polymer ?
#
loop_
_entity_poly.entity_id
_entity_poly.type
_entity_poly.pdbx_seq_one_letter_code
_entity_poly.pdbx_strand_id
1 'polypeptide(L)'
;MSEIIEKLKKNRDIILLTEIVGWLHDIGKLDNKTWHQHNERIRTEFGIDIEDRDDIIPRNEIPENVFNFLIENTPKSFVRRSFSIDLNWFAGNSEIGGPIFYHHYYNPNIPRSPYEHIIALTDTQDSKEDRGAHEEDKPSKIMVSTPFGYEEKLETSGLREKRKDFYKKFAELLNKFQQENSPKNFRMSVHDLVKEYFSSSLAETRRPANDIVLYDHCYMVGSLAKSVVSAWIINPDFKETIEKIKESSGYFKFKLLVVGYRGYEFLTKVNRLADFIGRTEILSEIRDKVRNIVEFEIPIGNLIYEDMSIMCFLVPDLDEAKEGMEIKKEIKERIVEEFRRGSNGILLPFVGVIGDRDGKSSEYIGTLIKNAKEIVKKRLKYPYSELIDLPWANEWAEKWMCVDCKKTFRNPMDKKCPECGSKNIKKREKC
;
A
#
# COMPACT_ATOMS: atom_id res chain seq x y z
N MET A 1 16.56 14.73 -9.65
CA MET A 1 15.73 14.10 -8.61
C MET A 1 15.40 15.18 -7.59
N SER A 2 14.12 15.37 -7.25
CA SER A 2 13.70 16.48 -6.39
C SER A 2 14.20 16.32 -4.95
N GLU A 3 14.35 17.45 -4.26
CA GLU A 3 14.80 17.48 -2.86
C GLU A 3 13.86 16.71 -1.94
N ILE A 4 12.54 16.83 -2.16
CA ILE A 4 11.54 16.12 -1.37
C ILE A 4 11.62 14.60 -1.53
N ILE A 5 11.92 14.09 -2.74
CA ILE A 5 12.09 12.65 -2.94
C ILE A 5 13.29 12.16 -2.13
N GLU A 6 14.41 12.88 -2.15
CA GLU A 6 15.57 12.53 -1.32
C GLU A 6 15.25 12.60 0.17
N LYS A 7 14.38 13.53 0.60
CA LYS A 7 13.86 13.57 1.98
C LYS A 7 13.07 12.29 2.33
N LEU A 8 12.15 11.86 1.48
CA LEU A 8 11.41 10.60 1.68
C LEU A 8 12.35 9.40 1.72
N LYS A 9 13.39 9.37 0.88
CA LYS A 9 14.40 8.29 0.89
C LYS A 9 15.27 8.28 2.15
N LYS A 10 15.65 9.46 2.65
CA LYS A 10 16.43 9.59 3.89
C LYS A 10 15.65 9.05 5.10
N ASN A 11 14.33 9.24 5.10
CA ASN A 11 13.44 8.76 6.16
C ASN A 11 12.71 7.45 5.79
N ARG A 12 13.16 6.74 4.75
CA ARG A 12 12.49 5.51 4.29
C ARG A 12 12.36 4.49 5.40
N ASP A 13 13.43 4.28 6.16
CA ASP A 13 13.47 3.21 7.15
C ASP A 13 12.41 3.43 8.24
N ILE A 14 12.15 4.67 8.69
CA ILE A 14 11.09 4.94 9.67
C ILE A 14 9.69 4.82 9.07
N ILE A 15 9.51 5.20 7.79
CA ILE A 15 8.23 5.01 7.08
C ILE A 15 7.91 3.51 6.97
N LEU A 16 8.88 2.70 6.55
CA LEU A 16 8.71 1.25 6.41
C LEU A 16 8.57 0.55 7.77
N LEU A 17 9.27 1.02 8.80
CA LEU A 17 9.10 0.50 10.16
C LEU A 17 7.68 0.76 10.67
N THR A 18 7.15 1.96 10.44
CA THR A 18 5.79 2.31 10.85
C THR A 18 4.76 1.44 10.13
N GLU A 19 4.93 1.22 8.83
CA GLU A 19 4.13 0.27 8.06
C GLU A 19 4.19 -1.15 8.62
N ILE A 20 5.40 -1.68 8.84
CA ILE A 20 5.60 -3.03 9.36
C ILE A 20 4.97 -3.19 10.74
N VAL A 21 5.10 -2.20 11.63
CA VAL A 21 4.46 -2.28 12.94
C VAL A 21 2.94 -2.18 12.83
N GLY A 22 2.40 -1.38 11.91
CA GLY A 22 0.97 -1.41 11.59
C GLY A 22 0.51 -2.79 11.12
N TRP A 23 1.32 -3.54 10.37
CA TRP A 23 1.01 -4.92 9.99
C TRP A 23 1.06 -5.90 11.17
N LEU A 24 1.85 -5.61 12.21
CA LEU A 24 2.07 -6.50 13.36
C LEU A 24 1.21 -6.16 14.58
N HIS A 25 0.59 -4.98 14.61
CA HIS A 25 -0.02 -4.39 15.82
C HIS A 25 -0.99 -5.33 16.53
N ASP A 26 -1.73 -6.13 15.76
CA ASP A 26 -2.79 -7.00 16.24
C ASP A 26 -2.42 -8.50 16.23
N ILE A 27 -1.11 -8.82 16.23
CA ILE A 27 -0.60 -10.21 16.26
C ILE A 27 -1.17 -11.07 17.41
N GLY A 28 -1.62 -10.42 18.49
CA GLY A 28 -2.33 -11.08 19.60
C GLY A 28 -3.53 -11.90 19.12
N LYS A 29 -4.25 -11.43 18.09
CA LYS A 29 -5.44 -12.10 17.52
C LYS A 29 -5.13 -13.45 16.86
N LEU A 30 -3.87 -13.83 16.67
CA LEU A 30 -3.46 -15.21 16.37
C LEU A 30 -3.51 -16.12 17.62
N ASP A 31 -4.54 -15.98 18.44
CA ASP A 31 -4.82 -16.84 19.59
C ASP A 31 -6.31 -16.75 19.91
N ASN A 32 -7.00 -17.89 19.90
CA ASN A 32 -8.44 -17.96 20.08
C ASN A 32 -8.91 -17.46 21.46
N LYS A 33 -8.03 -17.45 22.48
CA LYS A 33 -8.37 -16.86 23.79
C LYS A 33 -8.62 -15.35 23.69
N THR A 34 -7.97 -14.67 22.74
CA THR A 34 -7.98 -13.20 22.63
C THR A 34 -9.25 -12.65 21.99
N TRP A 35 -9.97 -13.46 21.22
CA TRP A 35 -11.21 -13.07 20.54
C TRP A 35 -12.36 -12.81 21.53
N HIS A 36 -12.39 -13.51 22.66
CA HIS A 36 -13.38 -13.32 23.72
C HIS A 36 -13.01 -12.19 24.69
N GLN A 37 -11.73 -11.79 24.69
CA GLN A 37 -11.17 -10.77 25.59
C GLN A 37 -11.08 -9.39 24.94
N HIS A 38 -11.93 -9.10 23.94
CA HIS A 38 -12.04 -7.78 23.29
C HIS A 38 -11.73 -6.66 24.31
N ASN A 39 -10.61 -5.96 24.09
CA ASN A 39 -10.11 -4.81 24.84
C ASN A 39 -9.28 -5.04 26.12
N GLU A 40 -8.96 -6.26 26.55
CA GLU A 40 -8.31 -6.45 27.85
C GLU A 40 -6.84 -6.88 27.78
N ARG A 41 -6.01 -5.86 27.50
CA ARG A 41 -4.66 -5.62 28.07
C ARG A 41 -3.61 -6.68 27.74
N ILE A 42 -2.69 -6.30 26.85
CA ILE A 42 -1.38 -6.95 26.71
C ILE A 42 -0.53 -6.44 27.89
N ARG A 43 0.10 -7.37 28.63
CA ARG A 43 1.12 -7.24 29.70
C ARG A 43 0.64 -7.56 31.13
N THR A 44 1.05 -8.73 31.65
CA THR A 44 1.46 -8.92 33.06
C THR A 44 2.97 -9.13 33.25
N GLU A 45 3.79 -9.34 32.21
CA GLU A 45 5.26 -9.48 32.39
C GLU A 45 6.11 -8.22 32.12
N PHE A 46 5.49 -7.05 32.15
CA PHE A 46 6.06 -5.91 31.46
C PHE A 46 5.74 -4.56 32.15
N GLY A 47 5.39 -4.63 33.44
CA GLY A 47 5.34 -3.48 34.36
C GLY A 47 3.96 -2.93 34.72
N ILE A 48 2.88 -3.66 34.45
CA ILE A 48 1.54 -3.32 34.97
C ILE A 48 0.99 -4.56 35.65
N ASP A 49 1.17 -4.65 36.97
CA ASP A 49 0.55 -5.67 37.81
C ASP A 49 -0.97 -5.47 37.77
N ILE A 50 -1.64 -6.30 36.97
CA ILE A 50 -3.05 -6.59 37.19
C ILE A 50 -3.07 -8.03 37.63
N GLU A 51 -3.05 -8.21 38.94
CA GLU A 51 -3.28 -9.50 39.59
C GLU A 51 -4.55 -10.12 38.95
N ASP A 52 -4.43 -11.37 38.49
CA ASP A 52 -5.51 -12.24 37.95
C ASP A 52 -5.76 -12.34 36.42
N ARG A 53 -4.80 -12.04 35.52
CA ARG A 53 -4.96 -12.33 34.07
C ARG A 53 -3.77 -13.00 33.38
N ASP A 54 -4.06 -14.04 32.59
CA ASP A 54 -3.12 -14.68 31.64
C ASP A 54 -2.64 -13.67 30.59
N ASP A 55 -1.34 -13.69 30.25
CA ASP A 55 -0.77 -12.89 29.16
C ASP A 55 -1.39 -13.25 27.79
N ILE A 56 -1.85 -12.23 27.05
CA ILE A 56 -2.28 -12.38 25.65
C ILE A 56 -1.10 -12.83 24.77
N ILE A 57 0.10 -12.29 25.00
CA ILE A 57 1.35 -12.67 24.32
C ILE A 57 2.39 -13.03 25.39
N PRO A 58 2.54 -14.31 25.74
CA PRO A 58 3.49 -14.72 26.78
C PRO A 58 4.95 -14.52 26.33
N ARG A 59 5.80 -13.96 27.19
CA ARG A 59 7.21 -13.70 26.88
C ARG A 59 7.99 -14.95 26.45
N ASN A 60 7.69 -16.08 27.08
CA ASN A 60 8.34 -17.36 26.79
C ASN A 60 8.01 -17.91 25.40
N GLU A 61 7.01 -17.36 24.70
CA GLU A 61 6.67 -17.71 23.31
C GLU A 61 7.43 -16.89 22.27
N ILE A 62 8.06 -15.78 22.68
CA ILE A 62 8.76 -14.86 21.79
C ILE A 62 10.26 -15.20 21.78
N PRO A 63 10.86 -15.50 20.62
CA PRO A 63 12.30 -15.63 20.47
C PRO A 63 13.04 -14.37 20.93
N GLU A 64 14.20 -14.56 21.54
CA GLU A 64 14.99 -13.50 22.19
C GLU A 64 15.28 -12.31 21.26
N ASN A 65 15.68 -12.57 20.02
CA ASN A 65 15.98 -11.52 19.04
C ASN A 65 14.73 -10.75 18.60
N VAL A 66 13.57 -11.40 18.51
CA VAL A 66 12.28 -10.74 18.24
C VAL A 66 11.90 -9.85 19.41
N PHE A 67 11.98 -10.38 20.64
CA PHE A 67 11.68 -9.61 21.83
C PHE A 67 12.57 -8.36 21.91
N ASN A 68 13.88 -8.52 21.77
CA ASN A 68 14.84 -7.42 21.81
C ASN A 68 14.57 -6.38 20.71
N PHE A 69 14.19 -6.82 19.51
CA PHE A 69 13.75 -5.91 18.45
C PHE A 69 12.50 -5.11 18.85
N LEU A 70 11.51 -5.75 19.45
CA LEU A 70 10.26 -5.08 19.85
C LEU A 70 10.43 -4.12 21.02
N ILE A 71 11.31 -4.40 21.98
CA ILE A 71 11.55 -3.52 23.13
C ILE A 71 12.62 -2.46 22.89
N GLU A 72 13.23 -2.42 21.70
CA GLU A 72 14.23 -1.42 21.38
C GLU A 72 13.58 -0.04 21.26
N ASN A 73 14.15 0.96 21.95
CA ASN A 73 13.75 2.36 21.75
C ASN A 73 14.11 2.81 20.33
N THR A 74 13.10 3.27 19.59
CA THR A 74 13.09 3.77 18.20
C THR A 74 14.44 4.37 17.70
N PRO A 75 14.93 4.07 16.49
CA PRO A 75 15.71 2.86 16.21
C PRO A 75 17.17 3.24 15.95
N LYS A 76 18.09 2.78 16.80
CA LYS A 76 19.53 2.84 16.48
C LYS A 76 19.98 1.61 15.68
N SER A 77 19.27 0.47 15.78
CA SER A 77 19.62 -0.77 15.05
C SER A 77 18.92 -0.91 13.69
N PHE A 78 17.63 -0.57 13.59
CA PHE A 78 16.84 -0.65 12.35
C PHE A 78 17.19 0.47 11.39
N VAL A 79 17.66 1.61 11.91
CA VAL A 79 17.93 2.80 11.11
C VAL A 79 19.37 3.23 11.20
N ARG A 80 20.08 3.02 10.08
CA ARG A 80 21.52 3.25 9.97
C ARG A 80 21.86 4.61 9.35
N ARG A 81 20.88 5.51 9.18
CA ARG A 81 21.01 6.78 8.45
C ARG A 81 20.56 7.96 9.29
N SER A 82 21.15 9.12 9.01
CA SER A 82 20.67 10.41 9.53
C SER A 82 19.28 10.70 8.98
N PHE A 83 18.36 11.04 9.88
CA PHE A 83 17.02 11.48 9.53
C PHE A 83 16.99 12.97 9.26
N SER A 84 15.97 13.39 8.51
CA SER A 84 15.68 14.81 8.31
C SER A 84 14.44 15.27 9.07
N ILE A 85 13.98 14.47 10.03
CA ILE A 85 12.77 14.72 10.83
C ILE A 85 13.09 14.63 12.33
N ASP A 86 12.24 15.25 13.14
CA ASP A 86 12.33 15.22 14.60
C ASP A 86 11.83 13.88 15.15
N LEU A 87 12.75 12.92 15.30
CA LEU A 87 12.45 11.62 15.89
C LEU A 87 12.11 11.69 17.38
N ASN A 88 12.64 12.68 18.10
CA ASN A 88 12.36 12.83 19.52
C ASN A 88 10.89 13.21 19.71
N TRP A 89 10.35 14.10 18.86
CA TRP A 89 8.92 14.35 18.84
C TRP A 89 8.14 13.12 18.37
N PHE A 90 8.54 12.49 17.26
CA PHE A 90 7.76 11.40 16.65
C PHE A 90 7.61 10.17 17.54
N ALA A 91 8.71 9.70 18.13
CA ALA A 91 8.74 8.46 18.89
C ALA A 91 9.21 8.63 20.33
N GLY A 92 10.01 9.66 20.64
CA GLY A 92 10.55 9.87 21.98
C GLY A 92 11.28 8.63 22.49
N ASN A 93 10.84 8.11 23.65
CA ASN A 93 11.34 6.88 24.25
C ASN A 93 10.44 5.65 23.98
N SER A 94 9.58 5.71 22.96
CA SER A 94 8.72 4.57 22.63
C SER A 94 9.56 3.42 22.10
N GLU A 95 9.17 2.19 22.46
CA GLU A 95 9.75 1.00 21.85
C GLU A 95 9.13 0.76 20.46
N ILE A 96 9.86 0.06 19.58
CA ILE A 96 9.37 -0.32 18.25
C ILE A 96 8.04 -1.07 18.36
N GLY A 97 7.94 -2.01 19.30
CA GLY A 97 6.74 -2.79 19.56
C GLY A 97 5.70 -2.06 20.41
N GLY A 98 5.90 -0.80 20.77
CA GLY A 98 4.95 -0.01 21.55
C GLY A 98 3.50 -0.10 21.02
N PRO A 99 3.26 0.10 19.71
CA PRO A 99 1.92 -0.06 19.15
C PRO A 99 1.37 -1.48 19.19
N ILE A 100 2.21 -2.53 19.30
CA ILE A 100 1.75 -3.91 19.47
C ILE A 100 1.32 -4.15 20.92
N PHE A 101 1.93 -3.44 21.89
CA PHE A 101 1.70 -3.67 23.31
C PHE A 101 0.61 -2.77 23.91
N TYR A 102 0.39 -1.57 23.35
CA TYR A 102 -0.31 -0.50 24.06
C TYR A 102 -1.49 0.13 23.32
N HIS A 103 -1.76 -0.19 22.05
CA HIS A 103 -2.73 0.54 21.23
C HIS A 103 -4.19 0.44 21.74
N HIS A 104 -4.56 -0.64 22.43
CA HIS A 104 -5.87 -0.82 23.06
C HIS A 104 -5.93 -0.46 24.56
N TYR A 105 -4.85 0.09 25.13
CA TYR A 105 -4.79 0.33 26.56
C TYR A 105 -5.51 1.63 26.94
N TYR A 106 -6.66 1.52 27.62
CA TYR A 106 -7.41 2.65 28.16
C TYR A 106 -6.70 3.29 29.37
N ASN A 107 -5.66 4.07 29.10
CA ASN A 107 -5.01 4.95 30.07
C ASN A 107 -4.79 6.32 29.40
N PRO A 108 -5.14 7.44 30.06
CA PRO A 108 -4.96 8.77 29.47
C PRO A 108 -3.51 9.11 29.06
N ASN A 109 -2.51 8.40 29.58
CA ASN A 109 -1.10 8.57 29.25
C ASN A 109 -0.58 7.63 28.14
N ILE A 110 -1.45 6.80 27.56
CA ILE A 110 -1.14 5.86 26.48
C ILE A 110 -2.18 6.05 25.38
N PRO A 111 -1.80 6.11 24.09
CA PRO A 111 -0.45 6.06 23.53
C PRO A 111 0.50 7.18 24.00
N ARG A 112 1.82 6.91 24.01
CA ARG A 112 2.84 7.77 24.64
C ARG A 112 3.51 8.74 23.67
N SER A 113 3.45 8.44 22.37
CA SER A 113 4.11 9.21 21.32
C SER A 113 3.22 9.34 20.08
N PRO A 114 3.48 10.32 19.21
CA PRO A 114 2.84 10.41 17.89
C PRO A 114 2.90 9.11 17.11
N TYR A 115 4.02 8.39 17.14
CA TYR A 115 4.19 7.08 16.50
C TYR A 115 3.11 6.07 16.94
N GLU A 116 2.93 5.90 18.25
CA GLU A 116 1.93 4.97 18.78
C GLU A 116 0.50 5.48 18.54
N HIS A 117 0.27 6.79 18.65
CA HIS A 117 -1.03 7.40 18.36
C HIS A 117 -1.44 7.21 16.90
N ILE A 118 -0.52 7.35 15.96
CA ILE A 118 -0.82 7.17 14.53
C ILE A 118 -1.36 5.76 14.31
N ILE A 119 -0.68 4.73 14.81
CA ILE A 119 -1.14 3.34 14.65
C ILE A 119 -2.51 3.13 15.30
N ALA A 120 -2.70 3.58 16.55
CA ALA A 120 -3.98 3.43 17.26
C ALA A 120 -5.14 4.17 16.57
N LEU A 121 -4.90 5.38 16.06
CA LEU A 121 -5.89 6.14 15.31
C LEU A 121 -6.23 5.49 13.98
N THR A 122 -5.24 4.93 13.28
CA THR A 122 -5.47 4.22 12.00
C THR A 122 -6.17 2.89 12.18
N ASP A 123 -5.88 2.15 13.26
CA ASP A 123 -6.64 0.96 13.69
C ASP A 123 -8.11 1.33 13.95
N THR A 124 -8.34 2.40 14.72
CA THR A 124 -9.70 2.89 14.98
C THR A 124 -10.42 3.32 13.70
N GLN A 125 -9.71 3.97 12.77
CA GLN A 125 -10.27 4.41 11.49
C GLN A 125 -10.69 3.23 10.62
N ASP A 126 -9.80 2.26 10.44
CA ASP A 126 -10.03 1.05 9.63
C ASP A 126 -11.18 0.21 10.20
N SER A 127 -11.11 -0.09 11.51
CA SER A 127 -12.17 -0.77 12.24
C SER A 127 -13.53 -0.09 12.07
N LYS A 128 -13.59 1.25 12.00
CA LYS A 128 -14.85 1.95 11.83
C LYS A 128 -15.40 1.87 10.40
N GLU A 129 -14.54 1.90 9.39
CA GLU A 129 -14.98 1.75 7.99
C GLU A 129 -15.54 0.34 7.74
N ASP A 130 -14.94 -0.66 8.39
CA ASP A 130 -15.31 -2.07 8.30
C ASP A 130 -16.62 -2.41 9.03
N ARG A 131 -16.89 -1.73 10.15
CA ARG A 131 -18.08 -2.00 10.96
C ARG A 131 -19.35 -1.48 10.29
N GLY A 132 -20.28 -2.39 10.04
CA GLY A 132 -21.63 -2.05 9.58
C GLY A 132 -22.46 -1.30 10.65
N ALA A 133 -23.60 -0.73 10.23
CA ALA A 133 -24.48 0.02 11.13
C ALA A 133 -25.04 -0.78 12.32
N HIS A 134 -25.07 -2.11 12.20
CA HIS A 134 -25.54 -3.03 13.23
C HIS A 134 -24.62 -4.25 13.29
N GLU A 135 -24.01 -4.48 14.45
CA GLU A 135 -23.20 -5.67 14.71
C GLU A 135 -23.95 -6.61 15.66
N GLU A 136 -23.68 -7.91 15.55
CA GLU A 136 -24.11 -8.89 16.53
C GLU A 136 -23.42 -8.63 17.89
N ASP A 137 -24.18 -8.54 18.99
CA ASP A 137 -23.61 -8.23 20.32
C ASP A 137 -22.62 -9.31 20.82
N LYS A 138 -23.00 -10.59 20.68
CA LYS A 138 -22.20 -11.75 21.12
C LYS A 138 -22.40 -12.93 20.17
N PRO A 139 -21.42 -13.23 19.30
CA PRO A 139 -21.55 -14.31 18.35
C PRO A 139 -21.55 -15.65 19.08
N SER A 140 -22.61 -16.44 18.89
CA SER A 140 -22.71 -17.80 19.44
C SER A 140 -21.73 -18.79 18.79
N LYS A 141 -21.29 -18.49 17.57
CA LYS A 141 -20.32 -19.23 16.78
C LYS A 141 -19.45 -18.27 15.99
N ILE A 142 -18.16 -18.56 15.94
CA ILE A 142 -17.19 -17.80 15.15
C ILE A 142 -17.17 -18.38 13.74
N MET A 143 -17.60 -17.56 12.79
CA MET A 143 -17.73 -17.91 11.37
C MET A 143 -16.95 -16.89 10.55
N VAL A 144 -16.32 -17.33 9.46
CA VAL A 144 -15.82 -16.42 8.43
C VAL A 144 -16.91 -16.30 7.39
N SER A 145 -17.31 -15.08 7.07
CA SER A 145 -18.22 -14.81 5.96
C SER A 145 -17.43 -14.34 4.73
N THR A 146 -18.08 -14.35 3.59
CA THR A 146 -17.61 -13.66 2.39
C THR A 146 -18.51 -12.46 2.15
N PRO A 147 -18.07 -11.45 1.39
CA PRO A 147 -18.93 -10.33 0.99
C PRO A 147 -20.19 -10.74 0.21
N PHE A 148 -20.28 -12.01 -0.23
CA PHE A 148 -21.43 -12.60 -0.93
C PHE A 148 -22.34 -13.42 -0.02
N GLY A 149 -22.11 -13.43 1.30
CA GLY A 149 -22.96 -14.11 2.28
C GLY A 149 -22.72 -15.61 2.42
N TYR A 150 -21.69 -16.18 1.79
CA TYR A 150 -21.23 -17.53 2.12
C TYR A 150 -20.52 -17.52 3.47
N GLU A 151 -20.84 -18.45 4.36
CA GLU A 151 -20.21 -18.56 5.67
C GLU A 151 -19.65 -19.97 5.89
N GLU A 152 -18.46 -20.03 6.49
CA GLU A 152 -17.86 -21.27 6.97
C GLU A 152 -17.35 -21.13 8.39
N LYS A 153 -17.26 -22.25 9.09
CA LYS A 153 -16.73 -22.26 10.46
C LYS A 153 -15.22 -22.07 10.36
N LEU A 154 -14.68 -21.07 11.05
CA LEU A 154 -13.24 -20.91 11.14
C LEU A 154 -12.66 -22.04 11.99
N GLU A 155 -11.66 -22.77 11.48
CA GLU A 155 -10.90 -23.71 12.30
C GLU A 155 -9.95 -22.92 13.22
N THR A 156 -10.41 -22.71 14.45
CA THR A 156 -9.73 -21.88 15.46
C THR A 156 -8.65 -22.65 16.22
N SER A 157 -8.61 -23.98 16.07
CA SER A 157 -7.63 -24.84 16.71
C SER A 157 -6.23 -24.57 16.14
N GLY A 158 -5.27 -24.24 17.02
CA GLY A 158 -3.87 -24.07 16.65
C GLY A 158 -3.44 -22.65 16.28
N LEU A 159 -4.29 -21.63 16.42
CA LEU A 159 -3.89 -20.23 16.18
C LEU A 159 -2.67 -19.82 17.03
N ARG A 160 -2.67 -20.18 18.32
CA ARG A 160 -1.52 -19.94 19.21
C ARG A 160 -0.23 -20.61 18.72
N GLU A 161 -0.33 -21.82 18.15
CA GLU A 161 0.82 -22.50 17.54
C GLU A 161 1.27 -21.80 16.26
N LYS A 162 0.33 -21.30 15.44
CA LYS A 162 0.64 -20.43 14.30
C LYS A 162 1.35 -19.14 14.74
N ARG A 163 0.96 -18.51 15.85
CA ARG A 163 1.66 -17.35 16.40
C ARG A 163 3.09 -17.67 16.81
N LYS A 164 3.32 -18.80 17.50
CA LYS A 164 4.67 -19.26 17.85
C LYS A 164 5.52 -19.52 16.61
N ASP A 165 4.94 -20.13 15.59
CA ASP A 165 5.63 -20.41 14.33
C ASP A 165 5.92 -19.13 13.53
N PHE A 166 4.98 -18.18 13.52
CA PHE A 166 5.19 -16.83 13.01
C PHE A 166 6.41 -16.19 13.68
N TYR A 167 6.48 -16.21 15.02
CA TYR A 167 7.61 -15.61 15.74
C TYR A 167 8.95 -16.27 15.38
N LYS A 168 8.99 -17.60 15.21
CA LYS A 168 10.20 -18.31 14.76
C LYS A 168 10.63 -17.86 13.36
N LYS A 169 9.72 -17.84 12.38
CA LYS A 169 10.02 -17.36 11.03
C LYS A 169 10.41 -15.88 11.03
N PHE A 170 9.74 -15.05 11.82
CA PHE A 170 10.08 -13.63 11.96
C PHE A 170 11.48 -13.44 12.56
N ALA A 171 11.89 -14.28 13.52
CA ALA A 171 13.25 -14.30 14.07
C ALA A 171 14.30 -14.59 12.98
N GLU A 172 14.03 -15.53 12.09
CA GLU A 172 14.90 -15.85 10.95
C GLU A 172 15.01 -14.66 9.98
N LEU A 173 13.88 -13.99 9.69
CA LEU A 173 13.86 -12.78 8.86
C LEU A 173 14.66 -11.63 9.48
N LEU A 174 14.56 -11.42 10.79
CA LEU A 174 15.36 -10.42 11.51
C LEU A 174 16.86 -10.72 11.41
N ASN A 175 17.26 -11.97 11.62
CA ASN A 175 18.67 -12.37 11.48
C ASN A 175 19.18 -12.16 10.06
N LYS A 176 18.39 -12.53 9.05
CA LYS A 176 18.71 -12.30 7.64
C LYS A 176 18.81 -10.82 7.33
N PHE A 177 17.90 -10.00 7.85
CA PHE A 177 17.94 -8.54 7.67
C PHE A 177 19.18 -7.91 8.29
N GLN A 178 19.60 -8.37 9.48
CA GLN A 178 20.84 -7.90 10.10
C GLN A 178 22.08 -8.18 9.23
N GLN A 179 22.09 -9.32 8.53
CA GLN A 179 23.18 -9.74 7.64
C GLN A 179 23.15 -9.03 6.28
N GLU A 180 22.00 -9.04 5.58
CA GLU A 180 21.87 -8.51 4.22
C GLU A 180 21.69 -6.99 4.18
N ASN A 181 21.16 -6.41 5.26
CA ASN A 181 20.83 -4.99 5.37
C ASN A 181 19.99 -4.47 4.19
N SER A 182 18.96 -5.23 3.82
CA SER A 182 18.04 -4.91 2.71
C SER A 182 16.63 -4.60 3.26
N PRO A 183 16.30 -3.32 3.53
CA PRO A 183 14.96 -2.94 4.00
C PRO A 183 13.85 -3.36 3.04
N LYS A 184 14.13 -3.38 1.73
CA LYS A 184 13.20 -3.84 0.71
C LYS A 184 12.83 -5.31 0.90
N ASN A 185 13.86 -6.18 0.95
CA ASN A 185 13.65 -7.62 1.08
C ASN A 185 13.02 -7.96 2.43
N PHE A 186 13.43 -7.25 3.49
CA PHE A 186 12.83 -7.42 4.81
C PHE A 186 11.34 -7.05 4.78
N ARG A 187 10.97 -5.86 4.28
CA ARG A 187 9.57 -5.46 4.12
C ARG A 187 8.76 -6.50 3.33
N MET A 188 9.26 -6.94 2.17
CA MET A 188 8.57 -7.94 1.35
C MET A 188 8.38 -9.27 2.09
N SER A 189 9.44 -9.76 2.75
CA SER A 189 9.38 -11.04 3.48
C SER A 189 8.45 -10.97 4.69
N VAL A 190 8.41 -9.83 5.39
CA VAL A 190 7.50 -9.62 6.51
C VAL A 190 6.06 -9.50 6.04
N HIS A 191 5.81 -8.79 4.93
CA HIS A 191 4.49 -8.75 4.31
C HIS A 191 3.98 -10.15 3.95
N ASP A 192 4.80 -10.96 3.30
CA ASP A 192 4.43 -12.32 2.90
C ASP A 192 4.16 -13.21 4.11
N LEU A 193 4.96 -13.05 5.18
CA LEU A 193 4.75 -13.74 6.45
C LEU A 193 3.44 -13.31 7.12
N VAL A 194 3.16 -12.00 7.19
CA VAL A 194 1.89 -11.49 7.75
C VAL A 194 0.72 -12.03 6.95
N LYS A 195 0.80 -12.00 5.61
CA LYS A 195 -0.24 -12.57 4.73
C LYS A 195 -0.47 -14.05 4.98
N GLU A 196 0.58 -14.86 5.07
CA GLU A 196 0.47 -16.30 5.31
C GLU A 196 -0.27 -16.60 6.63
N TYR A 197 0.09 -15.92 7.72
CA TYR A 197 -0.41 -16.27 9.05
C TYR A 197 -1.71 -15.54 9.40
N PHE A 198 -1.81 -14.25 9.10
CA PHE A 198 -2.94 -13.42 9.53
C PHE A 198 -4.20 -13.71 8.69
N SER A 199 -4.07 -14.21 7.46
CA SER A 199 -5.24 -14.70 6.70
C SER A 199 -5.93 -15.91 7.35
N SER A 200 -5.36 -16.49 8.41
CA SER A 200 -5.99 -17.60 9.14
C SER A 200 -6.78 -17.20 10.39
N SER A 201 -6.85 -15.90 10.70
CA SER A 201 -7.62 -15.34 11.80
C SER A 201 -8.58 -14.26 11.30
N LEU A 202 -9.57 -13.90 12.12
CA LEU A 202 -10.49 -12.80 11.85
C LEU A 202 -9.98 -11.49 12.48
N ALA A 203 -10.31 -10.37 11.82
CA ALA A 203 -10.17 -9.04 12.39
C ALA A 203 -11.31 -8.73 13.37
N GLU A 204 -12.54 -9.11 12.99
CA GLU A 204 -13.78 -8.96 13.74
C GLU A 204 -14.55 -10.30 13.73
N THR A 205 -15.12 -10.67 14.88
CA THR A 205 -15.84 -11.96 15.02
C THR A 205 -17.36 -11.80 14.88
N ARG A 206 -17.85 -10.56 14.91
CA ARG A 206 -19.27 -10.21 14.88
C ARG A 206 -19.75 -10.00 13.45
N ARG A 207 -20.94 -10.52 13.13
CA ARG A 207 -21.61 -10.22 11.86
C ARG A 207 -22.08 -8.77 11.81
N PRO A 208 -22.08 -8.12 10.64
CA PRO A 208 -21.66 -8.64 9.33
C PRO A 208 -20.16 -8.47 9.03
N ALA A 209 -19.38 -7.86 9.92
CA ALA A 209 -17.96 -7.52 9.69
C ALA A 209 -16.98 -8.71 9.78
N ASN A 210 -17.51 -9.93 9.98
CA ASN A 210 -16.74 -11.17 10.02
C ASN A 210 -16.35 -11.69 8.62
N ASP A 211 -16.45 -10.85 7.58
CA ASP A 211 -15.93 -11.10 6.23
C ASP A 211 -14.50 -10.57 6.04
N ILE A 212 -13.90 -10.03 7.11
CA ILE A 212 -12.58 -9.42 7.11
C ILE A 212 -11.63 -10.27 7.94
N VAL A 213 -10.61 -10.81 7.26
CA VAL A 213 -9.55 -11.55 7.94
C VAL A 213 -8.55 -10.57 8.56
N LEU A 214 -7.80 -11.05 9.56
CA LEU A 214 -6.83 -10.25 10.30
C LEU A 214 -5.78 -9.61 9.38
N TYR A 215 -5.41 -10.30 8.29
CA TYR A 215 -4.48 -9.76 7.30
C TYR A 215 -4.97 -8.46 6.67
N ASP A 216 -6.23 -8.41 6.23
CA ASP A 216 -6.76 -7.26 5.48
C ASP A 216 -6.77 -6.02 6.36
N HIS A 217 -7.27 -6.16 7.59
CA HIS A 217 -7.26 -5.13 8.63
C HIS A 217 -5.83 -4.63 8.92
N CYS A 218 -4.92 -5.52 9.30
CA CYS A 218 -3.55 -5.11 9.62
C CYS A 218 -2.83 -4.49 8.42
N TYR A 219 -3.05 -5.01 7.19
CA TYR A 219 -2.48 -4.45 5.97
C TYR A 219 -2.95 -3.01 5.73
N MET A 220 -4.24 -2.74 5.94
CA MET A 220 -4.82 -1.41 5.82
C MET A 220 -4.31 -0.45 6.89
N VAL A 221 -4.25 -0.87 8.16
CA VAL A 221 -3.66 -0.07 9.25
C VAL A 221 -2.22 0.35 8.92
N GLY A 222 -1.38 -0.59 8.49
CA GLY A 222 -0.01 -0.28 8.04
C GLY A 222 0.03 0.70 6.86
N SER A 223 -0.91 0.58 5.91
CA SER A 223 -1.01 1.44 4.73
C SER A 223 -1.46 2.88 5.07
N LEU A 224 -2.41 3.02 5.98
CA LEU A 224 -2.88 4.30 6.51
C LEU A 224 -1.74 4.99 7.27
N ALA A 225 -1.11 4.28 8.21
CA ALA A 225 -0.04 4.83 9.05
C ALA A 225 1.17 5.29 8.22
N LYS A 226 1.57 4.49 7.22
CA LYS A 226 2.60 4.86 6.25
C LYS A 226 2.27 6.16 5.52
N SER A 227 1.02 6.30 5.08
CA SER A 227 0.55 7.50 4.37
C SER A 227 0.56 8.73 5.28
N VAL A 228 0.19 8.57 6.55
CA VAL A 228 0.23 9.65 7.57
C VAL A 228 1.66 10.12 7.84
N VAL A 229 2.60 9.20 8.06
CA VAL A 229 4.03 9.55 8.26
C VAL A 229 4.61 10.22 7.02
N SER A 230 4.22 9.73 5.83
CA SER A 230 4.62 10.35 4.56
C SER A 230 4.06 11.77 4.42
N ALA A 231 2.80 12.01 4.81
CA ALA A 231 2.19 13.33 4.82
C ALA A 231 3.00 14.32 5.65
N TRP A 232 3.42 13.90 6.86
CA TRP A 232 4.25 14.71 7.75
C TRP A 232 5.64 15.00 7.18
N ILE A 233 6.27 14.03 6.51
CA ILE A 233 7.58 14.26 5.88
C ILE A 233 7.47 15.24 4.71
N ILE A 234 6.37 15.15 3.94
CA ILE A 234 6.08 16.00 2.79
C ILE A 234 5.73 17.42 3.25
N ASN A 235 4.87 17.54 4.25
CA ASN A 235 4.44 18.80 4.85
C ASN A 235 4.67 18.76 6.37
N PRO A 236 5.73 19.40 6.88
CA PRO A 236 6.00 19.44 8.32
C PRO A 236 4.85 19.99 9.18
N ASP A 237 4.04 20.90 8.63
CA ASP A 237 2.88 21.49 9.33
C ASP A 237 1.76 20.47 9.56
N PHE A 238 1.78 19.33 8.85
CA PHE A 238 0.87 18.21 9.09
C PHE A 238 1.01 17.62 10.50
N LYS A 239 2.10 17.94 11.22
CA LYS A 239 2.23 17.69 12.66
C LYS A 239 1.03 18.22 13.45
N GLU A 240 0.55 19.43 13.15
CA GLU A 240 -0.63 20.00 13.81
C GLU A 240 -1.89 19.18 13.53
N THR A 241 -2.02 18.60 12.34
CA THR A 241 -3.15 17.74 11.97
C THR A 241 -3.15 16.46 12.81
N ILE A 242 -1.98 15.85 13.03
CA ILE A 242 -1.83 14.67 13.90
C ILE A 242 -2.24 15.01 15.34
N GLU A 243 -1.79 16.15 15.87
CA GLU A 243 -2.12 16.61 17.22
C GLU A 243 -3.62 16.93 17.37
N LYS A 244 -4.22 17.62 16.40
CA LYS A 244 -5.67 17.92 16.38
C LYS A 244 -6.52 16.66 16.31
N ILE A 245 -6.16 15.68 15.47
CA ILE A 245 -6.90 14.42 15.35
C ILE A 245 -6.83 13.62 16.65
N LYS A 246 -5.65 13.58 17.27
CA LYS A 246 -5.46 12.98 18.60
C LYS A 246 -6.41 13.59 19.65
N GLU A 247 -6.56 14.91 19.67
CA GLU A 247 -7.43 15.59 20.64
C GLU A 247 -8.93 15.45 20.34
N SER A 248 -9.30 15.48 19.06
CA SER A 248 -10.71 15.52 18.62
C SER A 248 -11.33 14.15 18.32
N SER A 249 -10.54 13.07 18.35
CA SER A 249 -10.96 11.73 17.88
C SER A 249 -11.46 11.76 16.43
N GLY A 250 -10.86 12.62 15.59
CA GLY A 250 -11.14 12.70 14.16
C GLY A 250 -10.48 11.57 13.36
N TYR A 251 -10.53 11.67 12.03
CA TYR A 251 -9.91 10.71 11.12
C TYR A 251 -9.00 11.39 10.12
N PHE A 252 -8.00 10.65 9.64
CA PHE A 252 -7.11 11.13 8.60
C PHE A 252 -7.82 11.05 7.24
N LYS A 253 -7.50 12.01 6.36
CA LYS A 253 -8.05 12.08 5.00
C LYS A 253 -6.98 11.73 3.98
N PHE A 254 -7.38 10.94 2.99
CA PHE A 254 -6.48 10.40 1.99
C PHE A 254 -6.99 10.65 0.57
N LYS A 255 -6.10 10.46 -0.39
CA LYS A 255 -6.41 10.35 -1.82
C LYS A 255 -5.85 9.04 -2.36
N LEU A 256 -6.20 8.73 -3.60
CA LEU A 256 -5.64 7.60 -4.32
C LEU A 256 -4.69 8.06 -5.42
N LEU A 257 -3.47 7.56 -5.43
CA LEU A 257 -2.68 7.54 -6.66
C LEU A 257 -3.20 6.38 -7.52
N VAL A 258 -3.76 6.73 -8.67
CA VAL A 258 -4.47 5.81 -9.55
C VAL A 258 -3.68 5.63 -10.84
N VAL A 259 -3.45 4.37 -11.19
CA VAL A 259 -2.83 3.95 -12.44
C VAL A 259 -3.86 3.14 -13.23
N GLY A 260 -4.50 3.78 -14.19
CA GLY A 260 -5.51 3.16 -15.06
C GLY A 260 -4.92 2.78 -16.41
N TYR A 261 -5.24 1.60 -16.94
CA TYR A 261 -4.74 1.12 -18.24
C TYR A 261 -5.70 0.11 -18.87
N ARG A 262 -5.54 -0.14 -20.18
CA ARG A 262 -6.39 -1.05 -20.96
C ARG A 262 -5.91 -2.50 -20.86
N GLY A 263 -5.81 -3.03 -19.65
CA GLY A 263 -5.21 -4.34 -19.42
C GLY A 263 -6.03 -5.49 -20.00
N TYR A 264 -7.36 -5.41 -19.96
CA TYR A 264 -8.22 -6.43 -20.59
C TYR A 264 -7.94 -6.55 -22.11
N GLU A 265 -7.92 -5.44 -22.85
CA GLU A 265 -7.64 -5.48 -24.28
C GLU A 265 -6.19 -5.84 -24.58
N PHE A 266 -5.25 -5.40 -23.74
CA PHE A 266 -3.85 -5.79 -23.86
C PHE A 266 -3.70 -7.31 -23.78
N LEU A 267 -4.32 -7.96 -22.82
CA LEU A 267 -4.18 -9.41 -22.64
C LEU A 267 -4.97 -10.19 -23.70
N THR A 268 -6.20 -9.79 -24.00
CA THR A 268 -7.12 -10.58 -24.84
C THR A 268 -6.95 -10.39 -26.34
N LYS A 269 -6.32 -9.30 -26.81
CA LYS A 269 -6.07 -9.07 -28.25
C LYS A 269 -4.85 -9.85 -28.74
N VAL A 270 -4.94 -11.17 -28.67
CA VAL A 270 -3.92 -12.13 -29.10
C VAL A 270 -4.55 -13.31 -29.82
N ASN A 271 -3.80 -13.95 -30.72
CA ASN A 271 -4.31 -15.08 -31.50
C ASN A 271 -3.93 -16.44 -30.90
N ARG A 272 -2.98 -16.48 -29.96
CA ARG A 272 -2.43 -17.71 -29.37
C ARG A 272 -2.43 -17.63 -27.86
N LEU A 273 -2.65 -18.77 -27.19
CA LEU A 273 -2.56 -18.87 -25.73
C LEU A 273 -1.18 -18.49 -25.21
N ALA A 274 -0.10 -18.85 -25.94
CA ALA A 274 1.26 -18.46 -25.56
C ALA A 274 1.44 -16.92 -25.51
N ASP A 275 0.82 -16.18 -26.44
CA ASP A 275 0.86 -14.71 -26.44
C ASP A 275 0.07 -14.13 -25.24
N PHE A 276 -1.05 -14.76 -24.86
CA PHE A 276 -1.82 -14.38 -23.67
C PHE A 276 -1.00 -14.55 -22.39
N ILE A 277 -0.31 -15.69 -22.25
CA ILE A 277 0.57 -15.98 -21.11
C ILE A 277 1.70 -14.95 -21.07
N GLY A 278 2.41 -14.74 -22.19
CA GLY A 278 3.51 -13.78 -22.25
C GLY A 278 3.07 -12.33 -21.94
N ARG A 279 1.87 -11.92 -22.39
CA ARG A 279 1.34 -10.59 -22.03
C ARG A 279 0.92 -10.51 -20.56
N THR A 280 0.43 -11.61 -19.97
CA THR A 280 0.14 -11.69 -18.53
C THR A 280 1.40 -11.47 -17.70
N GLU A 281 2.50 -12.15 -18.06
CA GLU A 281 3.82 -11.98 -17.42
C GLU A 281 4.33 -10.55 -17.55
N ILE A 282 4.31 -9.98 -18.77
CA ILE A 282 4.70 -8.58 -19.01
C ILE A 282 3.90 -7.60 -18.14
N LEU A 283 2.57 -7.79 -18.06
CA LEU A 283 1.72 -6.92 -17.24
C LEU A 283 2.04 -7.05 -15.75
N SER A 284 2.29 -8.27 -15.26
CA SER A 284 2.71 -8.52 -13.88
C SER A 284 4.03 -7.83 -13.56
N GLU A 285 5.03 -7.94 -14.43
CA GLU A 285 6.32 -7.27 -14.23
C GLU A 285 6.20 -5.74 -14.19
N ILE A 286 5.35 -5.16 -15.05
CA ILE A 286 5.08 -3.71 -15.03
C ILE A 286 4.44 -3.32 -13.69
N ARG A 287 3.42 -4.06 -13.25
CA ARG A 287 2.73 -3.82 -11.97
C ARG A 287 3.70 -3.90 -10.79
N ASP A 288 4.60 -4.88 -10.77
CA ASP A 288 5.61 -5.04 -9.73
C ASP A 288 6.58 -3.86 -9.67
N LYS A 289 7.01 -3.35 -10.82
CA LYS A 289 7.86 -2.16 -10.88
C LYS A 289 7.12 -0.91 -10.40
N VAL A 290 5.85 -0.76 -10.76
CA VAL A 290 4.99 0.34 -10.29
C VAL A 290 4.78 0.28 -8.78
N ARG A 291 4.48 -0.90 -8.21
CA ARG A 291 4.42 -1.10 -6.76
C ARG A 291 5.74 -0.71 -6.10
N ASN A 292 6.86 -1.18 -6.62
CA ASN A 292 8.17 -0.85 -6.08
C ASN A 292 8.47 0.66 -6.09
N ILE A 293 8.03 1.40 -7.12
CA ILE A 293 8.16 2.86 -7.17
C ILE A 293 7.42 3.52 -5.99
N VAL A 294 6.16 3.17 -5.78
CA VAL A 294 5.26 3.86 -4.83
C VAL A 294 5.42 3.35 -3.39
N GLU A 295 5.68 2.06 -3.21
CA GLU A 295 5.72 1.45 -1.88
C GLU A 295 7.10 1.51 -1.24
N PHE A 296 8.16 1.59 -2.04
CA PHE A 296 9.53 1.49 -1.54
C PHE A 296 10.42 2.64 -1.99
N GLU A 297 10.50 2.93 -3.28
CA GLU A 297 11.46 3.92 -3.76
C GLU A 297 11.09 5.34 -3.35
N ILE A 298 9.80 5.70 -3.51
CA ILE A 298 9.16 6.92 -3.07
C ILE A 298 8.04 6.46 -2.12
N PRO A 299 8.35 6.09 -0.86
CA PRO A 299 7.48 5.29 0.01
C PRO A 299 6.31 6.12 0.55
N ILE A 300 5.38 6.54 -0.31
CA ILE A 300 4.29 7.47 0.04
C ILE A 300 2.96 6.77 0.30
N GLY A 301 2.88 5.47 0.02
CA GLY A 301 1.62 4.75 0.01
C GLY A 301 1.77 3.26 -0.30
N ASN A 302 0.64 2.56 -0.31
CA ASN A 302 0.54 1.12 -0.59
C ASN A 302 -0.59 0.81 -1.57
N LEU A 303 -0.43 -0.25 -2.36
CA LEU A 303 -1.51 -0.74 -3.22
C LEU A 303 -2.63 -1.33 -2.36
N ILE A 304 -3.83 -0.75 -2.43
CA ILE A 304 -5.00 -1.21 -1.65
C ILE A 304 -6.09 -1.81 -2.53
N TYR A 305 -6.04 -1.57 -3.83
CA TYR A 305 -6.98 -2.18 -4.78
C TYR A 305 -6.33 -2.31 -6.15
N GLU A 306 -6.52 -3.47 -6.78
CA GLU A 306 -6.09 -3.73 -8.15
C GLU A 306 -7.12 -4.59 -8.88
N ASP A 307 -7.33 -4.31 -10.15
CA ASP A 307 -7.99 -5.22 -11.08
C ASP A 307 -7.30 -5.23 -12.44
N MET A 308 -7.95 -5.79 -13.47
CA MET A 308 -7.40 -5.88 -14.82
C MET A 308 -7.09 -4.54 -15.48
N SER A 309 -7.63 -3.41 -14.97
CA SER A 309 -7.54 -2.10 -15.62
C SER A 309 -7.11 -0.96 -14.70
N ILE A 310 -6.96 -1.20 -13.39
CA ILE A 310 -6.63 -0.15 -12.44
C ILE A 310 -5.75 -0.69 -11.30
N MET A 311 -4.83 0.16 -10.84
CA MET A 311 -4.15 0.03 -9.55
C MET A 311 -4.45 1.30 -8.75
N CYS A 312 -4.82 1.13 -7.48
CA CYS A 312 -5.14 2.21 -6.56
C CYS A 312 -4.21 2.14 -5.35
N PHE A 313 -3.34 3.13 -5.22
CA PHE A 313 -2.46 3.28 -4.08
C PHE A 313 -3.03 4.30 -3.10
N LEU A 314 -3.17 3.94 -1.84
CA LEU A 314 -3.53 4.87 -0.78
C LEU A 314 -2.36 5.82 -0.52
N VAL A 315 -2.59 7.12 -0.63
CA VAL A 315 -1.55 8.15 -0.47
C VAL A 315 -2.11 9.34 0.34
N PRO A 316 -1.24 10.16 0.95
CA PRO A 316 -1.70 11.41 1.55
C PRO A 316 -2.23 12.41 0.51
N ASP A 317 -2.86 13.49 0.97
CA ASP A 317 -3.26 14.57 0.06
C ASP A 317 -2.03 15.33 -0.47
N LEU A 318 -1.60 14.94 -1.66
CA LEU A 318 -0.45 15.52 -2.34
C LEU A 318 -0.76 16.87 -3.03
N ASP A 319 -2.01 17.38 -2.98
CA ASP A 319 -2.35 18.71 -3.54
C ASP A 319 -2.11 19.87 -2.57
N GLU A 320 -1.98 19.60 -1.27
CA GLU A 320 -1.92 20.64 -0.23
C GLU A 320 -0.56 21.35 -0.16
N ALA A 321 0.49 20.74 -0.69
CA ALA A 321 1.86 21.26 -0.62
C ALA A 321 2.53 21.28 -2.00
N LYS A 322 3.43 22.24 -2.22
CA LYS A 322 4.24 22.34 -3.44
C LYS A 322 5.07 21.08 -3.66
N GLU A 323 5.64 20.55 -2.57
CA GLU A 323 6.40 19.32 -2.50
C GLU A 323 5.57 18.11 -2.98
N GLY A 324 4.27 18.09 -2.65
CA GLY A 324 3.33 17.06 -3.10
C GLY A 324 3.16 17.08 -4.63
N MET A 325 3.08 18.27 -5.23
CA MET A 325 2.99 18.42 -6.69
C MET A 325 4.25 17.91 -7.42
N GLU A 326 5.43 18.13 -6.84
CA GLU A 326 6.69 17.60 -7.38
C GLU A 326 6.72 16.06 -7.35
N ILE A 327 6.26 15.46 -6.25
CA ILE A 327 6.13 13.99 -6.12
C ILE A 327 5.17 13.45 -7.17
N LYS A 328 4.00 14.07 -7.36
CA LYS A 328 3.01 13.66 -8.37
C LYS A 328 3.62 13.62 -9.77
N LYS A 329 4.37 14.67 -10.12
CA LYS A 329 5.02 14.77 -11.43
C LYS A 329 6.03 13.65 -11.65
N GLU A 330 6.96 13.46 -10.71
CA GLU A 330 7.98 12.41 -10.83
C GLU A 330 7.34 11.02 -10.90
N ILE A 331 6.42 10.70 -9.99
CA ILE A 331 5.76 9.39 -9.97
C ILE A 331 5.03 9.13 -11.28
N LYS A 332 4.32 10.14 -11.81
CA LYS A 332 3.66 10.04 -13.12
C LYS A 332 4.65 9.71 -14.22
N GLU A 333 5.75 10.45 -14.33
CA GLU A 333 6.78 10.24 -15.35
C GLU A 333 7.40 8.84 -15.26
N ARG A 334 7.75 8.40 -14.05
CA ARG A 334 8.34 7.09 -13.81
C ARG A 334 7.39 5.94 -14.13
N ILE A 335 6.12 6.03 -13.70
CA ILE A 335 5.12 4.99 -13.98
C ILE A 335 4.84 4.92 -15.49
N VAL A 336 4.65 6.06 -16.16
CA VAL A 336 4.46 6.08 -17.62
C VAL A 336 5.62 5.42 -18.34
N GLU A 337 6.85 5.67 -17.89
CA GLU A 337 8.05 5.07 -18.45
C GLU A 337 8.11 3.55 -18.25
N GLU A 338 7.73 3.04 -17.08
CA GLU A 338 7.68 1.58 -16.84
C GLU A 338 6.69 0.88 -17.77
N PHE A 339 5.50 1.45 -17.96
CA PHE A 339 4.53 0.92 -18.92
C PHE A 339 5.05 0.99 -20.36
N ARG A 340 5.67 2.13 -20.73
CA ARG A 340 6.22 2.33 -22.07
C ARG A 340 7.31 1.31 -22.38
N ARG A 341 8.26 1.10 -21.46
CA ARG A 341 9.36 0.15 -21.64
C ARG A 341 8.87 -1.29 -21.57
N GLY A 342 8.09 -1.65 -20.55
CA GLY A 342 7.65 -3.02 -20.34
C GLY A 342 6.74 -3.54 -21.45
N SER A 343 5.87 -2.68 -21.99
CA SER A 343 4.94 -3.06 -23.07
C SER A 343 5.41 -2.69 -24.47
N ASN A 344 6.62 -2.16 -24.63
CA ASN A 344 7.11 -1.56 -25.88
C ASN A 344 6.15 -0.50 -26.47
N GLY A 345 5.52 0.28 -25.60
CA GLY A 345 4.58 1.34 -25.97
C GLY A 345 3.18 0.86 -26.40
N ILE A 346 2.89 -0.45 -26.31
CA ILE A 346 1.56 -1.00 -26.63
C ILE A 346 0.54 -0.59 -25.57
N LEU A 347 0.95 -0.57 -24.30
CA LEU A 347 0.13 -0.21 -23.15
C LEU A 347 0.63 1.11 -22.58
N LEU A 348 -0.28 2.08 -22.45
CA LEU A 348 0.00 3.37 -21.82
C LEU A 348 -0.98 3.59 -20.67
N PRO A 349 -0.50 4.10 -19.52
CA PRO A 349 -1.34 4.32 -18.36
C PRO A 349 -1.86 5.76 -18.34
N PHE A 350 -3.06 5.93 -17.81
CA PHE A 350 -3.45 7.15 -17.09
C PHE A 350 -2.86 7.08 -15.68
N VAL A 351 -2.21 8.15 -15.23
CA VAL A 351 -1.70 8.27 -13.86
C VAL A 351 -2.19 9.59 -13.28
N GLY A 352 -2.86 9.54 -12.13
CA GLY A 352 -3.37 10.72 -11.45
C GLY A 352 -3.63 10.49 -9.97
N VAL A 353 -3.65 11.58 -9.20
CA VAL A 353 -4.07 11.56 -7.80
C VAL A 353 -5.53 11.99 -7.73
N ILE A 354 -6.37 11.13 -7.18
CA ILE A 354 -7.82 11.21 -7.24
C ILE A 354 -8.39 11.27 -5.81
N GLY A 355 -9.20 12.29 -5.56
CA GLY A 355 -10.01 12.41 -4.35
C GLY A 355 -11.41 11.83 -4.51
N ASP A 356 -12.31 12.28 -3.64
CA ASP A 356 -13.75 12.01 -3.74
C ASP A 356 -14.36 12.66 -5.01
N ARG A 357 -15.69 12.65 -5.10
CA ARG A 357 -16.41 13.20 -6.26
C ARG A 357 -16.17 14.71 -6.47
N ASP A 358 -15.83 15.43 -5.41
CA ASP A 358 -15.51 16.86 -5.44
C ASP A 358 -13.99 17.11 -5.58
N GLY A 359 -13.20 16.04 -5.69
CA GLY A 359 -11.74 16.09 -5.78
C GLY A 359 -11.03 16.28 -4.44
N LYS A 360 -11.75 16.19 -3.31
CA LYS A 360 -11.20 16.37 -1.96
C LYS A 360 -10.68 15.07 -1.40
N SER A 361 -9.79 15.15 -0.41
CA SER A 361 -9.39 13.98 0.37
C SER A 361 -10.56 13.46 1.22
N SER A 362 -10.59 12.15 1.46
CA SER A 362 -11.69 11.47 2.15
C SER A 362 -11.17 10.55 3.26
N GLU A 363 -11.99 10.40 4.30
CA GLU A 363 -11.78 9.45 5.40
C GLU A 363 -12.21 8.03 4.97
N TYR A 364 -13.12 7.92 3.97
CA TYR A 364 -13.74 6.68 3.52
C TYR A 364 -13.12 6.18 2.21
N ILE A 365 -12.38 5.08 2.27
CA ILE A 365 -11.61 4.52 1.16
C ILE A 365 -12.52 3.97 0.06
N GLY A 366 -13.63 3.32 0.42
CA GLY A 366 -14.56 2.75 -0.57
C GLY A 366 -15.11 3.80 -1.54
N THR A 367 -15.34 5.03 -1.06
CA THR A 367 -15.82 6.14 -1.89
C THR A 367 -14.77 6.61 -2.91
N LEU A 368 -13.50 6.60 -2.51
CA LEU A 368 -12.37 6.95 -3.37
C LEU A 368 -12.20 5.94 -4.50
N ILE A 369 -12.23 4.63 -4.18
CA ILE A 369 -12.08 3.56 -5.19
C ILE A 369 -13.22 3.63 -6.22
N LYS A 370 -14.45 3.85 -5.75
CA LYS A 370 -15.61 4.01 -6.64
C LYS A 370 -15.43 5.19 -7.61
N ASN A 371 -14.96 6.33 -7.11
CA ASN A 371 -14.71 7.50 -7.96
C ASN A 371 -13.54 7.27 -8.93
N ALA A 372 -12.45 6.65 -8.47
CA ALA A 372 -11.30 6.29 -9.28
C ALA A 372 -11.68 5.44 -10.49
N LYS A 373 -12.51 4.41 -10.30
CA LYS A 373 -13.03 3.55 -11.38
C LYS A 373 -13.79 4.36 -12.45
N GLU A 374 -14.65 5.28 -12.04
CA GLU A 374 -15.41 6.14 -12.96
C GLU A 374 -14.50 7.09 -13.75
N ILE A 375 -13.49 7.68 -13.11
CA ILE A 375 -12.52 8.54 -13.77
C ILE A 375 -11.69 7.75 -14.78
N VAL A 376 -11.15 6.59 -14.39
CA VAL A 376 -10.36 5.73 -15.27
C VAL A 376 -11.18 5.30 -16.49
N LYS A 377 -12.43 4.88 -16.30
CA LYS A 377 -13.33 4.53 -17.40
C LYS A 377 -13.51 5.67 -18.40
N LYS A 378 -13.65 6.91 -17.92
CA LYS A 378 -13.77 8.11 -18.78
C LYS A 378 -12.46 8.42 -19.51
N ARG A 379 -11.33 8.40 -18.80
CA ARG A 379 -10.00 8.74 -19.34
C ARG A 379 -9.50 7.74 -20.37
N LEU A 380 -9.73 6.45 -20.15
CA LEU A 380 -9.31 5.40 -21.08
C LEU A 380 -10.17 5.30 -22.34
N LYS A 381 -11.29 6.02 -22.43
CA LYS A 381 -12.08 6.15 -23.67
C LYS A 381 -11.30 6.88 -24.78
N TYR A 382 -10.41 7.80 -24.40
CA TYR A 382 -9.58 8.60 -25.31
C TYR A 382 -8.11 8.61 -24.83
N PRO A 383 -7.40 7.47 -24.94
CA PRO A 383 -6.14 7.25 -24.21
C PRO A 383 -4.96 8.12 -24.69
N TYR A 384 -5.11 8.87 -25.78
CA TYR A 384 -4.02 9.62 -26.40
C TYR A 384 -4.09 11.14 -26.22
N SER A 385 -5.16 11.68 -25.64
CA SER A 385 -5.34 13.14 -25.57
C SER A 385 -4.33 13.87 -24.66
N GLU A 386 -3.69 13.15 -23.72
CA GLU A 386 -2.72 13.72 -22.77
C GLU A 386 -1.27 13.25 -23.00
N LEU A 387 -1.03 12.32 -23.93
CA LEU A 387 0.27 11.67 -24.15
C LEU A 387 0.93 12.17 -25.45
N ILE A 388 0.92 13.49 -25.67
CA ILE A 388 1.43 14.13 -26.90
C ILE A 388 2.97 14.13 -26.95
N ASP A 389 3.67 13.96 -25.83
CA ASP A 389 5.15 13.90 -25.76
C ASP A 389 5.70 12.47 -25.70
N LEU A 390 5.23 11.59 -26.60
CA LEU A 390 5.93 10.32 -26.83
C LEU A 390 7.08 10.58 -27.83
N PRO A 391 8.35 10.24 -27.52
CA PRO A 391 9.49 10.50 -28.40
C PRO A 391 9.28 9.95 -29.81
N TRP A 392 8.67 8.76 -29.90
CA TRP A 392 8.33 8.16 -31.19
C TRP A 392 7.08 8.77 -31.84
N ALA A 393 6.20 9.48 -31.14
CA ALA A 393 5.08 10.18 -31.78
C ALA A 393 5.58 11.29 -32.70
N ASN A 394 6.65 11.99 -32.32
CA ASN A 394 7.34 12.94 -33.19
C ASN A 394 8.03 12.21 -34.36
N GLU A 395 8.77 11.13 -34.10
CA GLU A 395 9.39 10.32 -35.17
C GLU A 395 8.35 9.67 -36.10
N TRP A 396 7.15 9.36 -35.61
CA TRP A 396 6.05 8.76 -36.38
C TRP A 396 5.25 9.80 -37.16
N ALA A 397 5.10 11.03 -36.66
CA ALA A 397 4.45 12.14 -37.35
C ALA A 397 5.23 12.59 -38.60
N GLU A 398 6.54 12.32 -38.63
CA GLU A 398 7.40 12.58 -39.79
C GLU A 398 7.43 11.43 -40.81
N LYS A 399 6.85 10.27 -40.48
CA LYS A 399 6.82 9.10 -41.37
C LYS A 399 5.67 9.17 -42.38
N TRP A 400 6.00 8.74 -43.59
CA TRP A 400 5.06 8.48 -44.66
C TRP A 400 4.67 7.01 -44.65
N MET A 401 3.48 6.71 -45.15
CA MET A 401 2.96 5.35 -45.28
C MET A 401 2.49 5.13 -46.72
N CYS A 402 2.86 3.99 -47.31
CA CYS A 402 2.25 3.55 -48.56
C CYS A 402 0.86 3.00 -48.29
N VAL A 403 -0.14 3.49 -49.03
CA VAL A 403 -1.53 3.05 -48.90
C VAL A 403 -1.68 1.61 -49.37
N ASP A 404 -0.89 1.18 -50.35
CA ASP A 404 -1.02 -0.13 -50.98
C ASP A 404 -0.33 -1.23 -50.16
N CYS A 405 0.95 -1.06 -49.79
CA CYS A 405 1.71 -2.09 -49.07
C CYS A 405 1.82 -1.88 -47.55
N LYS A 406 1.24 -0.80 -47.02
CA LYS A 406 1.21 -0.43 -45.59
C LYS A 406 2.57 -0.26 -44.90
N LYS A 407 3.69 -0.31 -45.63
CA LYS A 407 5.02 -0.03 -45.07
C LYS A 407 5.20 1.46 -44.79
N THR A 408 5.96 1.77 -43.74
CA THR A 408 6.29 3.14 -43.33
C THR A 408 7.73 3.48 -43.64
N PHE A 409 8.00 4.73 -44.01
CA PHE A 409 9.31 5.21 -44.42
C PHE A 409 9.42 6.72 -44.17
N ARG A 410 10.64 7.27 -44.19
CA ARG A 410 10.85 8.73 -44.17
C ARG A 410 10.43 9.32 -45.52
N ASN A 411 10.09 10.61 -45.56
CA ASN A 411 9.62 11.30 -46.76
C ASN A 411 10.48 10.94 -48.01
N PRO A 412 9.93 10.20 -48.99
CA PRO A 412 10.71 9.77 -50.14
C PRO A 412 10.86 10.94 -51.13
N MET A 413 12.09 11.27 -51.53
CA MET A 413 12.36 12.35 -52.48
C MET A 413 11.59 12.17 -53.80
N ASP A 414 11.41 10.92 -54.25
CA ASP A 414 10.79 10.61 -55.54
C ASP A 414 9.26 10.48 -55.50
N LYS A 415 8.62 10.84 -54.36
CA LYS A 415 7.18 10.66 -54.11
C LYS A 415 6.66 9.24 -54.41
N LYS A 416 7.53 8.23 -54.26
CA LYS A 416 7.19 6.81 -54.42
C LYS A 416 7.53 6.04 -53.16
N CYS A 417 6.79 4.96 -52.91
CA CYS A 417 7.13 4.01 -51.88
C CYS A 417 8.47 3.33 -52.24
N PRO A 418 9.48 3.36 -51.37
CA PRO A 418 10.78 2.74 -51.64
C PRO A 418 10.72 1.21 -51.70
N GLU A 419 9.63 0.61 -51.24
CA GLU A 419 9.48 -0.84 -51.13
C GLU A 419 8.72 -1.45 -52.32
N CYS A 420 7.66 -0.78 -52.79
CA CYS A 420 6.82 -1.29 -53.88
C CYS A 420 6.70 -0.36 -55.09
N GLY A 421 7.35 0.81 -55.05
CA GLY A 421 7.32 1.80 -56.14
C GLY A 421 6.01 2.57 -56.31
N SER A 422 4.98 2.29 -55.48
CA SER A 422 3.68 2.96 -55.57
C SER A 422 3.76 4.46 -55.31
N LYS A 423 2.98 5.24 -56.06
CA LYS A 423 2.78 6.69 -55.84
C LYS A 423 1.68 6.99 -54.80
N ASN A 424 0.90 6.00 -54.39
CA ASN A 424 -0.11 6.14 -53.35
C ASN A 424 0.55 6.12 -51.97
N ILE A 425 1.16 7.26 -51.63
CA ILE A 425 1.79 7.49 -50.35
C ILE A 425 1.08 8.65 -49.66
N LYS A 426 0.91 8.57 -48.35
CA LYS A 426 0.37 9.67 -47.55
C LYS A 426 1.25 9.95 -46.35
N LYS A 427 1.35 11.22 -45.99
CA LYS A 427 1.88 11.60 -44.68
C LYS A 427 0.92 11.01 -43.64
N ARG A 428 1.46 10.32 -42.65
CA ARG A 428 0.62 9.71 -41.62
C ARG A 428 0.08 10.84 -40.74
N GLU A 429 -1.24 10.95 -40.64
CA GLU A 429 -1.88 11.95 -39.78
C GLU A 429 -1.57 11.64 -38.31
N LYS A 430 -1.47 12.67 -37.47
CA LYS A 430 -1.35 12.50 -36.02
C LYS A 430 -2.58 11.73 -35.52
N CYS A 431 -2.35 10.62 -34.82
CA CYS A 431 -3.43 9.82 -34.22
C CYS A 431 -4.13 10.56 -33.10
#